data_AF-A0A1Y6EMD2-F1
#
_entry.id   AF-A0A1Y6EMD2-F1
#
_cell.length_a   1.000
_cell.length_b   1.000
_cell.length_c   1.000
_cell.angle_alpha   90.00
_cell.angle_beta   90.00
_cell.angle_gamma   90.00
#
_symmetry.space_group_name_H-M   'P 1'
#
loop_
_entity.id
_entity.type
_entity.pdbx_description
1 polymer ?
#
loop_
_entity_poly.entity_id
_entity_poly.type
_entity_poly.pdbx_seq_one_letter_code
_entity_poly.pdbx_strand_id
1 'polypeptide(L)' 'MPQQKLTIVPVTLHPENKVSYTSTSSSTSANNVCTVKMANVEISFSNGVDEHIIQTVMRELKHL' A
#
# COMPACT_ATOMS: atom_id res chain seq x y z
N MET A 1 -31.39 24.27 -16.40
CA MET A 1 -30.99 23.03 -17.08
C MET A 1 -32.17 22.07 -17.06
N PRO A 2 -32.52 21.39 -18.17
CA PRO A 2 -33.64 20.45 -18.17
C PRO A 2 -33.33 19.21 -17.31
N GLN A 3 -34.31 18.76 -16.52
CA GLN A 3 -34.20 17.56 -15.70
C GLN A 3 -34.33 16.33 -16.58
N GLN A 4 -33.21 15.82 -17.08
CA GLN A 4 -33.19 14.63 -17.93
C GLN A 4 -33.27 13.37 -17.04
N LYS A 5 -34.29 12.54 -17.24
CA LYS A 5 -34.47 11.28 -16.51
C LYS A 5 -33.34 10.32 -16.91
N LEU A 6 -32.42 10.06 -15.99
CA LEU A 6 -31.31 9.14 -16.22
C LEU A 6 -31.82 7.69 -16.11
N THR A 7 -31.55 6.90 -17.15
CA THR A 7 -31.81 5.45 -17.14
C THR A 7 -30.50 4.75 -16.83
N ILE A 8 -30.38 4.18 -15.63
CA ILE A 8 -29.22 3.40 -15.22
C ILE A 8 -29.48 1.94 -15.58
N VAL A 9 -28.63 1.37 -16.43
CA VAL A 9 -28.72 -0.03 -16.85
C VAL A 9 -27.59 -0.82 -16.18
N PRO A 10 -27.88 -1.93 -15.47
CA PRO A 10 -26.85 -2.77 -14.90
C PRO A 10 -26.08 -3.47 -16.03
N VAL A 11 -24.75 -3.43 -15.94
CA VAL A 11 -23.86 -4.14 -16.85
C VAL A 11 -22.95 -5.06 -16.04
N THR A 12 -22.72 -6.25 -16.57
CA THR A 12 -21.75 -7.19 -16.02
C THR A 12 -20.40 -6.90 -16.69
N LEU A 13 -19.44 -6.41 -15.91
CA LEU A 13 -18.07 -6.19 -16.39
C LEU A 13 -17.32 -7.52 -16.37
N HIS A 14 -16.67 -7.86 -17.49
CA HIS A 14 -15.75 -8.99 -17.50
C HIS A 14 -14.47 -8.59 -16.77
N PRO A 15 -13.97 -9.37 -15.81
CA PRO A 15 -12.72 -9.05 -15.14
C PRO A 15 -11.59 -9.02 -16.17
N GLU A 16 -10.78 -7.96 -16.14
CA GLU A 16 -9.52 -7.93 -16.87
C GLU A 16 -8.69 -9.14 -16.40
N ASN A 17 -8.13 -9.90 -17.33
CA ASN A 17 -7.19 -10.96 -17.02
C ASN A 17 -5.86 -10.33 -16.57
N LYS A 18 -5.88 -9.73 -15.37
CA LYS A 18 -4.68 -9.35 -14.64
C LYS A 18 -4.00 -10.67 -14.33
N VAL A 19 -2.86 -10.91 -14.95
CA VAL A 19 -1.92 -11.94 -14.50
C VAL A 19 -1.73 -11.71 -13.01
N SER A 20 -2.37 -12.55 -12.20
CA SER A 20 -2.16 -12.52 -10.76
C SER A 20 -0.75 -13.02 -10.58
N TYR A 21 0.19 -12.09 -10.37
CA TYR A 21 1.43 -12.43 -9.71
C TYR A 21 1.00 -13.05 -8.40
N THR A 22 1.12 -14.38 -8.32
CA THR A 22 0.90 -15.14 -7.10
C THR A 22 1.74 -14.47 -6.02
N SER A 23 1.08 -13.68 -5.17
CA SER A 23 1.67 -13.24 -3.93
C SER A 23 1.80 -14.50 -3.10
N THR A 24 2.98 -15.11 -3.18
CA THR A 24 3.39 -16.18 -2.28
C THR A 24 3.06 -15.70 -0.88
N SER A 25 2.07 -16.35 -0.27
CA SER A 25 1.74 -16.17 1.14
C SER A 25 2.91 -16.70 1.95
N SER A 26 3.95 -15.88 2.10
CA SER A 26 5.02 -16.10 3.05
C SER A 26 4.46 -15.79 4.43
N SER A 27 4.08 -16.86 5.12
CA SER A 27 4.04 -17.02 6.57
C SER A 27 4.28 -15.74 7.39
N THR A 28 3.21 -15.20 7.99
CA THR A 28 3.19 -14.62 9.34
C THR A 28 4.44 -13.86 9.81
N SER A 29 4.97 -12.98 8.97
CA SER A 29 5.64 -11.79 9.44
C SER A 29 4.67 -10.67 9.08
N ALA A 30 4.28 -9.85 10.05
CA ALA A 30 3.53 -8.63 9.77
C ALA A 30 4.14 -7.99 8.52
N ASN A 31 3.32 -7.76 7.47
CA ASN A 31 3.76 -7.33 6.15
C ASN A 31 4.45 -5.96 6.27
N ASN A 32 5.71 -5.97 6.70
CA ASN A 32 6.52 -4.80 6.88
C ASN A 32 7.01 -4.42 5.49
N VAL A 33 6.58 -3.25 5.03
CA VAL A 33 6.95 -2.70 3.72
C VAL A 33 8.42 -2.27 3.74
N CYS A 34 8.91 -1.83 4.89
CA CYS A 34 10.28 -1.37 5.08
C CYS A 34 10.74 -1.67 6.51
N THR A 35 11.96 -2.16 6.67
CA THR A 35 12.62 -2.27 7.98
C THR A 35 13.95 -1.54 7.93
N VAL A 36 14.16 -0.61 8.86
CA VAL A 36 15.39 0.15 9.05
C VAL A 36 16.12 -0.45 10.24
N LYS A 37 17.35 -0.94 10.01
CA LYS A 37 18.23 -1.46 11.07
C LYS A 37 19.39 -0.51 11.29
N MET A 38 19.58 -0.12 12.53
CA MET A 38 20.71 0.65 13.04
C MET A 38 21.40 -0.12 14.17
N ALA A 39 22.60 0.33 14.57
CA ALA A 39 23.49 -0.43 15.48
C ALA A 39 22.76 -1.08 16.67
N ASN A 40 21.86 -0.34 17.31
CA ASN A 40 21.11 -0.82 18.49
C ASN A 40 19.59 -0.73 18.33
N VAL A 41 19.08 -0.39 17.14
CA VAL A 41 17.66 -0.07 16.94
C VAL A 41 17.14 -0.69 15.65
N GLU A 42 15.99 -1.34 15.72
CA GLU A 42 15.24 -1.83 14.57
C GLU A 42 13.87 -1.14 14.51
N ILE A 43 13.55 -0.56 13.35
CA ILE A 43 12.29 0.12 13.09
C ILE A 43 11.62 -0.59 11.92
N SER A 44 10.38 -1.04 12.11
CA SER A 44 9.59 -1.70 11.07
C SER A 44 8.36 -0.88 10.71
N PHE A 45 8.17 -0.65 9.41
CA PHE A 45 7.00 0.02 8.85
C PHE A 45 6.04 -1.02 8.28
N SER A 46 4.84 -1.11 8.86
CA SER A 46 3.77 -1.97 8.38
C SER A 46 3.10 -1.41 7.12
N ASN A 47 2.34 -2.25 6.41
CA ASN A 47 1.59 -1.86 5.23
C ASN A 47 0.64 -0.67 5.48
N GLY A 48 0.59 0.28 4.54
CA GLY A 48 -0.26 1.48 4.61
C GLY A 48 0.43 2.75 5.12
N VAL A 49 1.72 2.70 5.45
CA VAL A 49 2.51 3.90 5.76
C VAL A 49 2.88 4.62 4.47
N ASP A 50 2.62 5.94 4.43
CA ASP A 50 2.99 6.81 3.31
C ASP A 50 4.52 6.94 3.18
N GLU A 51 5.03 6.94 1.94
CA GLU A 51 6.46 7.03 1.65
C GLU A 51 7.12 8.28 2.29
N HIS A 52 6.42 9.41 2.30
CA HIS A 52 6.92 10.66 2.89
C HIS A 52 7.17 10.56 4.40
N ILE A 53 6.42 9.70 5.08
CA ILE A 53 6.61 9.43 6.50
C ILE A 53 7.91 8.63 6.70
N ILE A 54 8.14 7.61 5.88
CA ILE A 54 9.38 6.81 5.92
C ILE A 54 10.60 7.71 5.63
N GLN A 55 10.53 8.54 4.60
CA GLN A 55 11.58 9.49 4.23
C GLN A 55 11.86 10.49 5.37
N THR A 56 10.82 10.98 6.04
CA THR A 56 10.96 11.91 7.17
C THR A 56 11.63 11.23 8.36
N VAL A 57 11.20 10.02 8.74
CA VAL A 57 11.85 9.25 9.80
C VAL A 57 13.33 9.03 9.48
N MET A 58 13.67 8.62 8.26
CA MET A 58 15.06 8.44 7.84
C MET A 58 15.90 9.73 7.91
N ARG A 59 15.31 10.88 7.56
CA ARG A 59 15.98 12.18 7.66
C ARG A 59 16.28 12.56 9.11
N GLU A 60 15.33 12.37 10.02
CA GLU A 60 15.53 12.68 11.44
C GLU A 60 16.54 11.72 12.08
N LEU A 61 16.49 10.44 11.72
CA LEU A 61 17.47 9.44 12.19
C LEU A 61 18.91 9.75 11.78
N LYS A 62 19.12 10.51 10.70
CA LYS A 62 20.46 10.93 10.28
C LYS A 62 21.11 11.94 11.25
N HIS A 63 20.30 12.65 12.03
CA HIS A 63 20.78 13.66 12.98
C HIS A 63 20.95 13.10 14.41
N LEU A 64 20.72 11.81 14.59
CA LEU A 64 20.98 11.04 15.81
C LEU A 64 22.35 10.35 15.72
#